data_AF-A0A9X2S295-F1
#
_entry.id   AF-A0A9X2S295-F1
#
_cell.length_a   1.000
_cell.length_b   1.000
_cell.length_c   1.000
_cell.angle_alpha   90.00
_cell.angle_beta   90.00
_cell.angle_gamma   90.00
#
_symmetry.space_group_name_H-M   'P 1'
#
loop_
_entity.id
_entity.type
_entity.pdbx_description
1 polymer ?
#
loop_
_entity_poly.entity_id
_entity_poly.type
_entity_poly.pdbx_seq_one_letter_code
_entity_poly.pdbx_strand_id
1 'polypeptide(L)'
;MEIREYKSSDCNEIADLFYNTVHCINAKDYTEDQLNVWATENIHIDEWNESFLDNYTVVAEENGIIIGFDDINNEGYLDRLYVHKDYQNIGVATAICDRLEKF
;
A
#
# COMPACT_ATOMS: atom_id res chain seq x y z
N MET A 1 -10.54 8.60 9.06
CA MET A 1 -9.21 8.13 8.64
C MET A 1 -8.14 8.53 9.66
N GLU A 2 -7.40 7.56 10.17
CA GLU A 2 -6.22 7.69 11.05
C GLU A 2 -4.98 7.21 10.30
N ILE A 3 -3.84 7.91 10.42
CA ILE A 3 -2.56 7.41 9.90
C ILE A 3 -1.75 6.84 11.06
N ARG A 4 -1.40 5.55 10.98
CA ARG A 4 -0.65 4.84 12.01
C ARG A 4 0.49 4.03 11.41
N GLU A 5 1.45 3.66 12.25
CA GLU A 5 2.53 2.78 11.85
C GLU A 5 2.01 1.37 11.54
N TYR A 6 2.67 0.75 10.57
CA TYR A 6 2.45 -0.63 10.17
C TYR A 6 2.76 -1.60 11.30
N LYS A 7 2.03 -2.73 11.32
CA LYS A 7 2.30 -3.90 12.15
C LYS A 7 2.28 -5.13 11.27
N SER A 8 3.06 -6.16 11.60
CA SER A 8 3.08 -7.40 10.81
C SER A 8 1.71 -8.07 10.62
N SER A 9 0.77 -7.84 11.55
CA SER A 9 -0.62 -8.31 11.40
C SER A 9 -1.37 -7.68 10.21
N ASP A 10 -0.92 -6.52 9.73
CA ASP A 10 -1.52 -5.78 8.61
C ASP A 10 -1.08 -6.35 7.24
N CYS A 11 -0.03 -7.19 7.18
CA CYS A 11 0.62 -7.57 5.92
C CYS A 11 -0.34 -8.20 4.91
N ASN A 12 -1.19 -9.12 5.36
CA ASN A 12 -2.16 -9.80 4.49
C ASN A 12 -3.18 -8.80 3.92
N GLU A 13 -3.70 -7.90 4.74
CA GLU A 13 -4.70 -6.92 4.30
C GLU A 13 -4.11 -5.91 3.32
N ILE A 14 -2.86 -5.48 3.54
CA ILE A 14 -2.13 -4.60 2.62
C ILE A 14 -1.82 -5.30 1.30
N ALA A 15 -1.42 -6.57 1.33
CA ALA A 15 -1.17 -7.37 0.12
C ALA A 15 -2.45 -7.52 -0.71
N ASP A 16 -3.59 -7.80 -0.07
CA ASP A 16 -4.90 -7.85 -0.71
C ASP A 16 -5.30 -6.48 -1.30
N LEU A 17 -5.07 -5.40 -0.54
CA LEU A 17 -5.33 -4.03 -1.01
C LEU A 17 -4.51 -3.71 -2.26
N PHE A 18 -3.20 -4.00 -2.23
CA PHE A 18 -2.30 -3.82 -3.37
C PHE A 18 -2.78 -4.57 -4.60
N TYR A 19 -3.01 -5.89 -4.46
CA TYR A 19 -3.48 -6.74 -5.56
C TYR A 19 -4.79 -6.19 -6.16
N ASN A 20 -5.79 -5.92 -5.32
CA ASN A 20 -7.08 -5.42 -5.76
C ASN A 20 -6.97 -4.05 -6.45
N THR A 21 -6.07 -3.20 -5.97
CA THR A 21 -5.88 -1.86 -6.55
C THR A 21 -5.22 -1.95 -7.92
N VAL A 22 -4.16 -2.75 -8.07
CA VAL A 22 -3.52 -3.02 -9.36
C VAL A 22 -4.54 -3.58 -10.37
N HIS A 23 -5.31 -4.59 -9.98
CA HIS A 23 -6.25 -5.28 -10.88
C HIS A 23 -7.56 -4.54 -11.14
N CYS A 24 -7.96 -3.58 -10.30
CA CYS A 24 -9.22 -2.83 -10.50
C CYS A 24 -9.02 -1.39 -10.99
N ILE A 25 -8.00 -0.71 -10.48
CA ILE A 25 -7.76 0.71 -10.76
C ILE A 25 -6.79 0.85 -11.94
N ASN A 26 -5.62 0.21 -11.85
CA ASN A 26 -4.58 0.31 -12.87
C ASN A 26 -4.94 -0.47 -14.15
N ALA A 27 -5.91 -1.38 -14.11
CA ALA A 27 -6.43 -2.08 -15.29
C ALA A 27 -6.99 -1.16 -16.40
N LYS A 28 -7.16 0.13 -16.11
CA LYS A 28 -7.50 1.15 -17.11
C LYS A 28 -6.34 1.46 -18.06
N ASP A 29 -5.11 1.28 -17.60
CA ASP A 29 -3.89 1.73 -18.27
C ASP A 29 -3.01 0.57 -18.76
N TYR A 30 -3.24 -0.65 -18.26
CA TYR A 30 -2.38 -1.81 -18.49
C TYR A 30 -3.16 -3.04 -18.93
N THR A 31 -2.49 -3.91 -19.69
CA THR A 31 -3.06 -5.21 -20.11
C THR A 31 -3.07 -6.20 -18.94
N GLU A 32 -3.92 -7.21 -19.04
CA GLU A 32 -3.99 -8.30 -18.04
C GLU A 32 -2.62 -8.95 -17.79
N ASP A 33 -1.85 -9.23 -18.85
CA ASP A 33 -0.49 -9.77 -18.73
C ASP A 33 0.44 -8.84 -17.93
N GLN A 34 0.35 -7.52 -18.14
CA GLN A 34 1.16 -6.56 -17.39
C GLN A 34 0.74 -6.49 -15.92
N LEU A 35 -0.56 -6.50 -15.64
CA LEU A 35 -1.08 -6.50 -14.28
C LEU A 35 -0.65 -7.77 -13.52
N ASN A 36 -0.72 -8.93 -14.18
CA ASN A 36 -0.30 -10.21 -13.60
C ASN A 36 1.20 -10.28 -13.30
N VAL A 37 2.04 -9.55 -14.05
CA VAL A 37 3.48 -9.44 -13.73
C VAL A 37 3.72 -8.56 -12.51
N TRP A 38 2.92 -7.50 -12.31
CA TRP A 38 3.07 -6.61 -11.16
C TRP A 38 2.44 -7.15 -9.87
N ALA A 39 1.27 -7.75 -9.96
CA ALA A 39 0.54 -8.30 -8.82
C ALA A 39 0.07 -9.71 -9.17
N THR A 40 0.89 -10.70 -8.82
CA THR A 40 0.50 -12.11 -8.95
C THR A 40 -0.44 -12.50 -7.82
N GLU A 41 -1.21 -13.58 -8.00
CA GLU A 41 -2.04 -14.15 -6.92
C GLU A 41 -1.20 -14.72 -5.76
N ASN A 42 0.10 -14.96 -5.97
CA ASN A 42 1.01 -15.53 -4.97
C ASN A 42 2.01 -14.48 -4.50
N ILE A 43 1.56 -13.58 -3.61
CA ILE A 43 2.47 -12.65 -2.92
C ILE A 43 3.22 -13.42 -1.83
N HIS A 44 4.54 -13.31 -1.81
CA HIS A 44 5.37 -13.83 -0.73
C HIS A 44 5.22 -12.92 0.51
N ILE A 45 4.21 -13.20 1.33
CA ILE A 45 3.83 -12.38 2.50
C ILE A 45 4.98 -12.16 3.48
N ASP A 46 5.83 -13.16 3.69
CA ASP A 46 6.98 -13.05 4.60
C ASP A 46 8.01 -12.04 4.09
N GLU A 47 8.35 -12.08 2.79
CA GLU A 47 9.27 -11.12 2.16
C GLU A 47 8.71 -9.69 2.16
N TRP A 48 7.40 -9.56 1.93
CA TRP A 48 6.71 -8.27 2.03
C TRP A 48 6.76 -7.70 3.45
N ASN A 49 6.46 -8.53 4.46
CA ASN A 49 6.54 -8.11 5.85
C ASN A 49 7.96 -7.71 6.25
N GLU A 50 8.98 -8.47 5.84
CA GLU A 50 10.38 -8.10 6.07
C GLU A 50 10.71 -6.73 5.45
N SER A 51 10.34 -6.53 4.19
CA SER A 51 10.55 -5.25 3.49
C SER A 51 9.84 -4.06 4.18
N PHE A 52 8.61 -4.24 4.66
CA PHE A 52 7.89 -3.19 5.39
C PHE A 52 8.47 -2.90 6.78
N LEU A 53 9.08 -3.90 7.42
CA LEU A 53 9.77 -3.74 8.71
C LEU A 53 11.14 -3.08 8.56
N ASP A 54 11.78 -3.24 7.41
CA ASP A 54 13.05 -2.59 7.07
C ASP A 54 12.88 -1.10 6.71
N ASN A 55 11.70 -0.71 6.18
CA ASN A 55 11.35 0.68 5.86
C ASN A 55 10.45 1.31 6.93
N TYR A 56 10.32 2.65 6.90
CA TYR A 56 9.31 3.33 7.69
C TYR A 56 7.96 3.26 6.97
N THR A 57 7.12 2.32 7.39
CA THR A 57 5.83 2.01 6.75
C THR A 57 4.66 2.55 7.58
N VAL A 58 3.72 3.21 6.91
CA VAL A 58 2.45 3.68 7.52
C VAL A 58 1.24 3.17 6.76
N VAL A 59 0.13 3.06 7.48
CA VAL A 59 -1.19 2.74 6.92
C VAL A 59 -2.18 3.84 7.25
N ALA A 60 -3.11 4.06 6.34
CA ALA A 60 -4.34 4.81 6.59
C ALA A 60 -5.45 3.83 6.96
N GLU A 61 -6.04 4.00 8.14
CA GLU A 61 -7.14 3.17 8.64
C GLU A 61 -8.43 3.98 8.80
N GLU A 62 -9.56 3.40 8.40
CA GLU A 62 -10.89 3.95 8.64
C GLU A 62 -11.86 2.84 9.06
N ASN A 63 -12.49 3.00 10.23
CA ASN A 63 -13.45 2.05 10.79
C ASN A 63 -12.89 0.61 10.92
N GLY A 64 -11.60 0.46 11.24
CA GLY A 64 -10.94 -0.83 11.38
C GLY A 64 -10.53 -1.48 10.05
N ILE A 65 -10.59 -0.75 8.94
CA ILE A 65 -10.20 -1.21 7.60
C ILE A 65 -9.01 -0.37 7.12
N ILE A 66 -7.98 -1.01 6.59
CA ILE A 66 -6.86 -0.34 5.94
C ILE A 66 -7.31 0.13 4.56
N ILE A 67 -7.26 1.43 4.34
CA ILE A 67 -7.72 2.09 3.10
C ILE A 67 -6.56 2.65 2.26
N GLY A 68 -5.32 2.53 2.73
CA GLY A 68 -4.11 2.83 1.97
C GLY A 68 -2.84 2.60 2.78
N PHE A 69 -1.70 2.51 2.11
CA PHE A 69 -0.40 2.36 2.73
C PHE A 69 0.71 2.97 1.86
N ASP A 70 1.84 3.26 2.48
CA ASP A 70 3.11 3.57 1.81
C ASP A 70 4.28 3.36 2.77
N ASP A 71 5.48 3.23 2.21
CA ASP A 71 6.72 3.05 2.92
C ASP A 71 7.84 3.92 2.34
N ILE A 72 8.66 4.47 3.23
CA ILE A 72 9.81 5.30 2.90
C ILE A 72 11.10 4.70 3.46
N ASN A 73 12.14 4.65 2.63
CA ASN A 73 13.46 4.23 3.10
C ASN A 73 14.24 5.40 3.73
N ASN A 74 15.40 5.11 4.32
CA ASN A 74 16.26 6.11 4.97
C ASN A 74 16.90 7.14 4.03
N GLU A 75 16.81 6.95 2.70
CA GLU A 75 17.25 7.91 1.69
C GLU A 75 16.11 8.86 1.25
N GLY A 76 14.90 8.67 1.80
CA GLY A 76 13.72 9.46 1.45
C GLY A 76 13.01 8.98 0.18
N TYR A 77 13.27 7.74 -0.27
CA TYR A 77 12.58 7.14 -1.41
C TYR A 77 11.26 6.48 -0.96
N LEU A 78 10.14 6.94 -1.53
CA LEU A 78 8.83 6.32 -1.40
C LEU A 78 8.76 5.10 -2.33
N ASP A 79 8.60 3.91 -1.77
CA ASP A 79 8.63 2.67 -2.53
C ASP A 79 7.25 2.26 -3.07
N ARG A 80 6.20 2.33 -2.24
CA ARG A 80 4.88 1.74 -2.58
C ARG A 80 3.68 2.53 -2.06
N LEU A 81 3.24 3.55 -2.80
CA LEU A 81 2.03 4.29 -2.48
C LEU A 81 0.78 3.68 -3.13
N TYR A 82 -0.10 3.07 -2.34
CA TYR A 82 -1.37 2.51 -2.81
C TYR A 82 -2.56 2.90 -1.93
N VAL A 83 -3.70 3.15 -2.58
CA VAL A 83 -5.00 3.45 -1.94
C VAL A 83 -5.98 2.36 -2.34
N HIS A 84 -6.81 1.92 -1.40
CA HIS A 84 -7.82 0.89 -1.64
C HIS A 84 -8.76 1.29 -2.79
N LYS A 85 -9.09 0.34 -3.68
CA LYS A 85 -9.89 0.58 -4.90
C LYS A 85 -11.23 1.31 -4.66
N ASP A 86 -11.85 1.09 -3.50
CA ASP A 86 -13.15 1.69 -3.14
C ASP A 86 -13.03 3.03 -2.39
N TYR A 87 -11.81 3.48 -2.05
CA TYR A 87 -11.52 4.70 -1.29
C TYR A 87 -10.66 5.70 -2.10
N GLN A 88 -10.79 5.67 -3.43
CA GLN A 88 -10.05 6.57 -4.32
C GLN A 88 -10.57 8.01 -4.23
N ASN A 89 -9.70 8.99 -4.51
CA ASN A 89 -10.05 10.42 -4.64
C ASN A 89 -10.64 11.09 -3.38
N ILE A 90 -10.33 10.58 -2.18
CA ILE A 90 -10.78 11.19 -0.90
C ILE A 90 -9.61 11.74 -0.06
N GLY A 91 -8.40 11.82 -0.61
CA GLY A 91 -7.22 12.38 0.07
C GLY A 91 -6.40 11.40 0.89
N VAL A 92 -6.62 10.08 0.77
CA VAL A 92 -5.84 9.04 1.48
C VAL A 92 -4.36 9.14 1.18
N ALA A 93 -3.98 9.11 -0.10
CA ALA A 93 -2.58 9.22 -0.53
C ALA A 93 -1.91 10.50 -0.02
N THR A 94 -2.60 11.64 -0.09
CA THR A 94 -2.09 12.91 0.43
C THR A 94 -1.80 12.84 1.93
N ALA A 95 -2.71 12.28 2.73
CA ALA A 95 -2.49 12.15 4.16
C ALA A 95 -1.33 11.21 4.51
N ILE A 96 -1.11 10.17 3.69
CA ILE A 96 0.04 9.26 3.81
C ILE A 96 1.34 9.99 3.50
N CYS A 97 1.45 10.67 2.35
CA CYS A 97 2.67 11.42 1.99
C CYS A 97 2.98 12.51 3.02
N ASP A 98 1.97 13.28 3.46
CA ASP A 98 2.13 14.31 4.50
C ASP A 98 2.69 13.75 5.82
N ARG A 99 2.51 12.46 6.10
CA ARG A 99 3.06 11.77 7.26
C ARG A 99 4.49 11.29 7.03
N LEU A 100 4.77 10.73 5.84
CA LEU A 100 6.08 10.18 5.49
C LEU A 100 7.11 11.28 5.23
N GLU A 101 6.74 12.40 4.62
CA GLU A 101 7.66 13.53 4.35
C GLU A 101 8.11 14.29 5.61
N LYS A 102 7.56 13.95 6.78
CA LYS A 102 7.96 14.49 8.08
C LYS A 102 8.92 13.58 8.85
N PHE A 103 9.16 12.37 8.34
CA PHE A 103 10.16 11.43 8.86
C PHE A 103 11.56 11.89 8.45
#